data_AF-A0A2M9C4S0-F1
#
_entry.id   AF-A0A2M9C4S0-F1
#
_cell.length_a   1.000
_cell.length_b   1.000
_cell.length_c   1.000
_cell.angle_alpha   90.00
_cell.angle_beta   90.00
_cell.angle_gamma   90.00
#
_symmetry.space_group_name_H-M   'P 1'
#
loop_
_entity.id
_entity.type
_entity.pdbx_description
1 polymer ?
#
loop_
_entity_poly.entity_id
_entity_poly.type
_entity_poly.pdbx_seq_one_letter_code
_entity_poly.pdbx_strand_id
1 'polypeptide(L)'
;MGVPGKRATIVGVLTAIAAAALLGLSASPAQAHNSLVSSTPAAGSVVTEQPGTFVITTNDTLLDLDGTGGGSAMQVSGPSDDVRYYGDGCASVEGASLLADIQLGQPGEYTLIWQVVSTDGHPVSNEFTFTWAPAAGVELAEGSATPPVCPGSEGEAGASNGSGDTDAANPGDSANSGSTAEQPSSDVFWILGAIVLVIVAGGVTLLALRRKPDDRASGGAPTGRGPEGSASGGTPPEG
;
A
#
# COMPACT_ATOMS: atom_id res chain seq x y z
N MET A 1 36.70 -21.78 38.17
CA MET A 1 35.75 -20.67 37.92
C MET A 1 35.46 -20.62 36.43
N GLY A 2 34.33 -21.15 36.01
CA GLY A 2 33.96 -21.25 34.59
C GLY A 2 33.48 -19.91 34.06
N VAL A 3 34.09 -19.43 32.97
CA VAL A 3 33.79 -18.14 32.35
C VAL A 3 32.33 -18.11 31.88
N PRO A 4 31.42 -17.37 32.55
CA PRO A 4 30.03 -17.26 32.12
C PRO A 4 29.92 -16.14 31.08
N GLY A 5 30.65 -16.26 29.98
CA GLY A 5 30.81 -15.15 29.03
C GLY A 5 30.22 -15.43 27.65
N LYS A 6 30.34 -16.67 27.15
CA LYS A 6 30.05 -16.97 25.74
C LYS A 6 28.60 -17.42 25.49
N ARG A 7 27.99 -18.11 26.45
CA ARG A 7 26.63 -18.66 26.31
C ARG A 7 25.56 -17.57 26.44
N ALA A 8 25.76 -16.61 27.36
CA ALA A 8 24.84 -15.48 27.53
C ALA A 8 24.78 -14.58 26.29
N THR A 9 25.91 -14.38 25.61
CA THR A 9 25.99 -13.55 24.39
C THR A 9 25.37 -14.22 23.17
N ILE A 10 25.55 -15.54 23.00
CA ILE A 10 24.92 -16.30 21.91
C ILE A 10 23.40 -16.33 22.07
N VAL A 11 22.91 -16.50 23.30
CA VAL A 11 21.47 -16.44 23.59
C VAL A 11 20.93 -15.06 23.23
N GLY A 12 21.56 -13.97 23.66
CA GLY A 12 21.10 -12.60 23.33
C GLY A 12 21.02 -12.28 21.84
N VAL A 13 21.97 -12.77 21.03
CA VAL A 13 21.96 -12.58 19.57
C VAL A 13 20.84 -13.38 18.90
N LEU A 14 20.61 -14.63 19.34
CA LEU A 14 19.52 -15.45 18.83
C LEU A 14 18.14 -14.87 19.20
N THR A 15 17.98 -14.31 20.40
CA THR A 15 16.73 -13.65 20.79
C THR A 15 16.48 -12.39 19.95
N ALA A 16 17.51 -11.62 19.63
CA ALA A 16 17.39 -10.43 18.78
C ALA A 16 17.01 -10.78 17.33
N ILE A 17 17.63 -11.83 16.76
CA ILE A 17 17.29 -12.33 15.42
C ILE A 17 15.88 -12.90 15.39
N ALA A 18 15.49 -13.68 16.41
CA ALA A 18 14.14 -14.22 16.51
C ALA A 18 13.09 -13.10 16.66
N ALA A 19 13.36 -12.07 17.48
CA ALA A 19 12.49 -10.91 17.63
C ALA A 19 12.37 -10.11 16.33
N ALA A 20 13.47 -9.90 15.60
CA ALA A 20 13.45 -9.24 14.29
C ALA A 20 12.69 -10.05 13.23
N ALA A 21 12.85 -11.37 13.22
CA ALA A 21 12.08 -12.25 12.34
C ALA A 21 10.58 -12.20 12.67
N LEU A 22 10.21 -12.23 13.95
CA LEU A 22 8.81 -12.12 14.39
C LEU A 22 8.16 -10.79 13.98
N LEU A 23 8.91 -9.68 13.97
CA LEU A 23 8.42 -8.38 13.51
C LEU A 23 8.24 -8.31 11.98
N GLY A 24 9.06 -9.03 11.21
CA GLY A 24 9.00 -9.07 9.75
C GLY A 24 7.88 -9.93 9.19
N LEU A 25 7.34 -10.89 9.96
CA LEU A 25 6.28 -11.80 9.51
C LEU A 25 4.85 -11.22 9.65
N SER A 26 4.69 -10.05 10.27
CA SER A 26 3.38 -9.44 10.56
C SER A 26 3.05 -8.19 9.73
N ALA A 27 3.92 -7.77 8.81
CA ALA A 27 3.62 -6.67 7.90
C ALA A 27 2.87 -7.21 6.68
N SER A 28 1.55 -7.43 6.82
CA SER A 28 0.69 -7.46 5.64
C SER A 28 0.87 -6.13 4.89
N PRO A 29 0.96 -6.12 3.56
CA PRO A 29 0.97 -4.86 2.82
C PRO A 29 -0.28 -4.07 3.25
N ALA A 30 -0.10 -2.83 3.69
CA ALA A 30 -1.22 -1.94 3.89
C ALA A 30 -1.92 -1.78 2.54
N GLN A 31 -3.14 -2.30 2.42
CA GLN A 31 -3.93 -2.18 1.21
C GLN A 31 -4.46 -0.74 1.20
N ALA A 32 -3.65 0.18 0.68
CA ALA A 32 -3.91 1.62 0.72
C ALA A 32 -4.91 2.08 -0.35
N HIS A 33 -5.28 1.19 -1.27
CA HIS A 33 -6.17 1.53 -2.39
C HIS A 33 -7.55 0.91 -2.18
N ASN A 34 -8.57 1.67 -2.56
CA ASN A 34 -9.94 1.20 -2.52
C ASN A 34 -10.21 0.20 -3.66
N SER A 35 -11.06 -0.77 -3.39
CA SER A 35 -11.35 -1.92 -4.25
C SER A 35 -12.76 -2.43 -3.98
N LEU A 36 -13.35 -3.10 -4.97
CA LEU A 36 -14.68 -3.70 -4.85
C LEU A 36 -14.67 -4.80 -3.78
N VAL A 37 -15.57 -4.69 -2.80
CA VAL A 37 -15.83 -5.73 -1.78
C VAL A 37 -17.05 -6.56 -2.15
N SER A 38 -18.14 -5.89 -2.54
CA SER A 38 -19.39 -6.56 -2.93
C SER A 38 -20.24 -5.68 -3.83
N SER A 39 -21.13 -6.31 -4.60
CA SER A 39 -22.13 -5.62 -5.40
C SER A 39 -23.51 -6.27 -5.26
N THR A 40 -24.55 -5.45 -5.38
CA THR A 40 -25.94 -5.89 -5.55
C THR A 40 -26.50 -5.23 -6.80
N PRO A 41 -26.86 -6.02 -7.84
CA PRO A 41 -26.64 -7.44 -8.02
C PRO A 41 -25.16 -7.86 -7.97
N ALA A 42 -24.90 -9.12 -7.60
CA ALA A 42 -23.56 -9.68 -7.63
C ALA A 42 -23.11 -9.96 -9.07
N ALA A 43 -21.82 -9.79 -9.36
CA ALA A 43 -21.25 -10.14 -10.66
C ALA A 43 -21.54 -11.61 -11.03
N GLY A 44 -22.04 -11.84 -12.25
CA GLY A 44 -22.42 -13.15 -12.78
C GLY A 44 -23.66 -13.77 -12.14
N SER A 45 -24.38 -13.06 -11.27
CA SER A 45 -25.58 -13.59 -10.62
C SER A 45 -26.78 -13.64 -11.55
N VAL A 46 -27.74 -14.52 -11.24
CA VAL A 46 -29.08 -14.51 -11.82
C VAL A 46 -30.02 -13.82 -10.83
N VAL A 47 -30.68 -12.76 -11.29
CA VAL A 47 -31.59 -11.93 -10.53
C VAL A 47 -33.03 -12.21 -11.00
N THR A 48 -33.94 -12.48 -10.07
CA THR A 48 -35.34 -12.85 -10.38
C THR A 48 -36.36 -11.86 -9.82
N GLU A 49 -35.94 -10.99 -8.90
CA GLU A 49 -36.74 -9.91 -8.33
C GLU A 49 -36.12 -8.56 -8.70
N GLN A 50 -36.97 -7.56 -8.86
CA GLN A 50 -36.51 -6.23 -9.22
C GLN A 50 -35.53 -5.69 -8.17
N PRO A 51 -34.29 -5.31 -8.53
CA PRO A 51 -33.32 -4.86 -7.53
C PRO A 51 -33.78 -3.62 -6.76
N GLY A 52 -34.46 -2.68 -7.43
CA GLY A 52 -34.84 -1.38 -6.89
C GLY A 52 -33.61 -0.47 -6.75
N THR A 53 -32.73 -0.80 -5.80
CA THR A 53 -31.49 -0.08 -5.55
C THR A 53 -30.29 -0.97 -5.86
N PHE A 54 -29.44 -0.50 -6.76
CA PHE A 54 -28.13 -1.08 -7.03
C PHE A 54 -27.11 -0.53 -6.07
N VAL A 55 -26.23 -1.39 -5.57
CA VAL A 55 -25.22 -1.02 -4.56
C VAL A 55 -23.87 -1.59 -4.95
N ILE A 56 -22.85 -0.74 -4.95
CA ILE A 56 -21.45 -1.12 -5.03
C ILE A 56 -20.79 -0.75 -3.71
N THR A 57 -20.22 -1.72 -3.00
CA THR A 57 -19.52 -1.50 -1.73
C THR A 57 -18.04 -1.76 -1.91
N THR A 58 -17.23 -0.83 -1.41
CA THR A 58 -15.77 -0.88 -1.49
C THR A 58 -15.15 -1.06 -0.09
N ASN A 59 -13.84 -1.30 0.00
CA ASN A 59 -13.19 -1.58 1.29
C ASN A 59 -12.84 -0.33 2.11
N ASP A 60 -13.03 0.86 1.54
CA ASP A 60 -12.84 2.14 2.23
C ASP A 60 -13.89 3.17 1.82
N THR A 61 -13.96 4.27 2.58
CA THR A 61 -14.90 5.37 2.35
C THR A 61 -14.61 6.06 1.02
N LEU A 62 -15.68 6.39 0.32
CA LEU A 62 -15.69 7.12 -0.93
C LEU A 62 -15.71 8.63 -0.66
N LEU A 63 -15.11 9.38 -1.59
CA LEU A 63 -15.09 10.83 -1.54
C LEU A 63 -16.45 11.38 -2.00
N ASP A 64 -17.06 12.21 -1.15
CA ASP A 64 -18.30 12.93 -1.45
C ASP A 64 -18.22 14.33 -0.84
N LEU A 65 -17.68 15.28 -1.62
CA LEU A 65 -17.34 16.62 -1.11
C LEU A 65 -18.56 17.53 -0.97
N ASP A 66 -19.56 17.36 -1.83
CA ASP A 66 -20.74 18.21 -1.93
C ASP A 66 -22.03 17.50 -1.50
N GLY A 67 -21.95 16.22 -1.09
CA GLY A 67 -23.10 15.42 -0.71
C GLY A 67 -23.93 14.95 -1.91
N THR A 68 -23.42 15.15 -3.13
CA THR A 68 -24.13 14.80 -4.38
C THR A 68 -23.52 13.59 -5.08
N GLY A 69 -22.44 13.02 -4.55
CA GLY A 69 -21.71 11.94 -5.21
C GLY A 69 -20.91 12.40 -6.42
N GLY A 70 -20.60 13.71 -6.53
CA GLY A 70 -19.87 14.30 -7.65
C GLY A 70 -18.57 13.55 -7.99
N GLY A 71 -18.41 13.18 -9.26
CA GLY A 71 -17.29 12.36 -9.74
C GLY A 71 -17.50 10.85 -9.63
N SER A 72 -18.64 10.40 -9.10
CA SER A 72 -19.09 9.01 -9.13
C SER A 72 -20.21 8.81 -10.15
N ALA A 73 -20.30 7.61 -10.72
CA ALA A 73 -21.32 7.28 -11.71
C ALA A 73 -21.62 5.77 -11.68
N MET A 74 -22.87 5.42 -11.97
CA MET A 74 -23.29 4.04 -12.23
C MET A 74 -24.16 4.03 -13.48
N GLN A 75 -23.90 3.07 -14.37
CA GLN A 75 -24.66 2.85 -15.58
C GLN A 75 -25.03 1.37 -15.69
N VAL A 76 -26.31 1.11 -15.95
CA VAL A 76 -26.81 -0.23 -16.26
C VAL A 76 -27.39 -0.22 -17.65
N SER A 77 -26.93 -1.15 -18.48
CA SER A 77 -27.41 -1.32 -19.85
C SER A 77 -27.72 -2.78 -20.17
N GLY A 78 -28.66 -2.99 -21.09
CA GLY A 78 -29.11 -4.32 -21.50
C GLY A 78 -30.56 -4.29 -22.01
N PRO A 79 -31.19 -5.47 -22.21
CA PRO A 79 -30.48 -6.73 -22.41
C PRO A 79 -29.54 -6.66 -23.63
N SER A 80 -28.51 -7.51 -23.70
CA SER A 80 -27.44 -7.44 -24.72
C SER A 80 -27.90 -7.51 -26.19
N ASP A 81 -29.10 -8.00 -26.46
CA ASP A 81 -29.71 -8.15 -27.79
C ASP A 81 -30.56 -6.93 -28.22
N ASP A 82 -31.02 -6.10 -27.27
CA ASP A 82 -31.69 -4.82 -27.51
C ASP A 82 -31.27 -3.80 -26.43
N VAL A 83 -30.05 -3.28 -26.58
CA VAL A 83 -29.41 -2.46 -25.55
C VAL A 83 -30.21 -1.17 -25.31
N ARG A 84 -30.71 -1.03 -24.08
CA ARG A 84 -31.25 0.18 -23.49
C ARG A 84 -30.49 0.52 -22.22
N TYR A 85 -30.62 1.76 -21.76
CA TYR A 85 -30.05 2.25 -20.51
C TYR A 85 -31.14 2.42 -19.46
N TYR A 86 -30.83 2.07 -18.21
CA TYR A 86 -31.80 2.10 -17.11
C TYR A 86 -31.31 2.98 -15.96
N GLY A 87 -32.26 3.59 -15.25
CA GLY A 87 -32.02 4.61 -14.24
C GLY A 87 -32.13 6.03 -14.81
N ASP A 88 -31.91 7.02 -13.94
CA ASP A 88 -31.91 8.46 -14.27
C ASP A 88 -30.49 9.04 -14.43
N GLY A 89 -29.46 8.20 -14.31
CA GLY A 89 -28.06 8.58 -14.39
C GLY A 89 -27.52 9.20 -13.10
N CYS A 90 -28.33 9.31 -12.05
CA CYS A 90 -27.88 9.73 -10.74
C CYS A 90 -27.30 8.56 -9.96
N ALA A 91 -26.30 8.88 -9.14
CA ALA A 91 -25.76 7.97 -8.15
C ALA A 91 -25.44 8.75 -6.87
N SER A 92 -25.61 8.13 -5.72
CA SER A 92 -25.28 8.73 -4.42
C SER A 92 -24.18 7.94 -3.73
N VAL A 93 -23.42 8.62 -2.89
CA VAL A 93 -22.37 8.02 -2.07
C VAL A 93 -22.81 7.98 -0.62
N GLU A 94 -22.71 6.82 0.01
CA GLU A 94 -22.94 6.63 1.45
C GLU A 94 -21.79 5.85 2.07
N GLY A 95 -20.85 6.57 2.70
CA GLY A 95 -19.67 5.94 3.29
C GLY A 95 -18.83 5.22 2.23
N ALA A 96 -18.76 3.89 2.33
CA ALA A 96 -18.01 3.05 1.38
C ALA A 96 -18.84 2.56 0.18
N SER A 97 -20.09 3.04 0.04
CA SER A 97 -21.05 2.53 -0.94
C SER A 97 -21.45 3.58 -1.98
N LEU A 98 -21.58 3.14 -3.23
CA LEU A 98 -22.23 3.87 -4.32
C LEU A 98 -23.59 3.23 -4.57
N LEU A 99 -24.64 4.05 -4.64
CA LEU A 99 -26.02 3.62 -4.81
C LEU A 99 -26.65 4.25 -6.05
N ALA A 100 -27.52 3.52 -6.74
CA ALA A 100 -28.36 4.05 -7.81
C ALA A 100 -29.70 3.32 -7.85
N ASP A 101 -30.80 4.06 -7.97
CA ASP A 101 -32.13 3.46 -8.09
C ASP A 101 -32.44 3.13 -9.55
N ILE A 102 -32.61 1.84 -9.85
CA ILE A 102 -32.70 1.32 -11.21
C ILE A 102 -33.77 0.23 -11.28
N GLN A 103 -34.79 0.51 -12.09
CA GLN A 103 -35.77 -0.46 -12.56
C GLN A 103 -35.29 -1.03 -13.91
N LEU A 104 -35.35 -2.35 -14.07
CA LEU A 104 -34.87 -3.10 -15.24
C LEU A 104 -36.03 -3.37 -16.19
N GLY A 105 -35.68 -3.57 -17.47
CA GLY A 105 -36.64 -3.83 -18.52
C GLY A 105 -36.72 -5.30 -18.90
N GLN A 106 -36.59 -5.58 -20.19
CA GLN A 106 -36.76 -6.92 -20.74
C GLN A 106 -35.76 -7.93 -20.13
N PRO A 107 -36.15 -9.20 -19.93
CA PRO A 107 -35.23 -10.25 -19.47
C PRO A 107 -34.00 -10.40 -20.37
N GLY A 108 -32.85 -10.74 -19.80
CA GLY A 108 -31.62 -10.98 -20.55
C GLY A 108 -30.36 -10.73 -19.74
N GLU A 109 -29.21 -10.66 -20.42
CA GLU A 109 -27.93 -10.28 -19.81
C GLU A 109 -27.78 -8.76 -19.79
N TYR A 110 -27.42 -8.23 -18.63
CA TYR A 110 -27.19 -6.81 -18.38
C TYR A 110 -25.73 -6.56 -18.01
N THR A 111 -25.23 -5.39 -18.37
CA THR A 111 -23.91 -4.89 -17.98
C THR A 111 -24.08 -3.75 -16.98
N LEU A 112 -23.30 -3.79 -15.91
CA LEU A 112 -23.15 -2.70 -14.95
C LEU A 112 -21.74 -2.14 -15.04
N ILE A 113 -21.63 -0.85 -15.29
CA ILE A 113 -20.39 -0.07 -15.27
C ILE A 113 -20.50 0.94 -14.15
N TRP A 114 -19.43 1.10 -13.36
CA TRP A 114 -19.42 2.09 -12.30
C TRP A 114 -18.02 2.70 -12.12
N GLN A 115 -18.02 3.90 -11.56
CA GLN A 115 -16.83 4.62 -11.14
C GLN A 115 -17.12 5.41 -9.86
N VAL A 116 -16.12 5.53 -8.99
CA VAL A 116 -16.12 6.36 -7.78
C VAL A 116 -14.76 7.02 -7.61
N VAL A 117 -14.68 7.99 -6.71
CA VAL A 117 -13.41 8.55 -6.24
C VAL A 117 -13.21 8.14 -4.79
N SER A 118 -12.06 7.58 -4.46
CA SER A 118 -11.72 7.22 -3.08
C SER A 118 -11.32 8.46 -2.28
N THR A 119 -11.36 8.38 -0.95
CA THR A 119 -10.95 9.51 -0.07
C THR A 119 -9.49 9.93 -0.23
N ASP A 120 -8.62 9.06 -0.78
CA ASP A 120 -7.23 9.37 -1.15
C ASP A 120 -7.10 10.09 -2.51
N GLY A 121 -8.23 10.32 -3.20
CA GLY A 121 -8.32 11.04 -4.47
C GLY A 121 -8.17 10.16 -5.71
N HIS A 122 -7.94 8.86 -5.59
CA HIS A 122 -7.81 7.98 -6.75
C HIS A 122 -9.19 7.54 -7.28
N PRO A 123 -9.44 7.63 -8.60
CA PRO A 123 -10.62 7.04 -9.21
C PRO A 123 -10.52 5.52 -9.21
N VAL A 124 -11.63 4.85 -8.93
CA VAL A 124 -11.78 3.41 -8.98
C VAL A 124 -13.01 3.10 -9.83
N SER A 125 -12.88 2.16 -10.76
CA SER A 125 -13.96 1.75 -11.64
C SER A 125 -13.92 0.25 -11.89
N ASN A 126 -15.07 -0.31 -12.27
CA ASN A 126 -15.16 -1.69 -12.73
C ASN A 126 -16.38 -1.88 -13.63
N GLU A 127 -16.42 -3.01 -14.31
CA GLU A 127 -17.51 -3.46 -15.16
C GLU A 127 -17.77 -4.95 -14.93
N PHE A 128 -19.03 -5.36 -14.87
CA PHE A 128 -19.40 -6.77 -14.83
C PHE A 128 -20.81 -6.99 -15.38
N THR A 129 -21.14 -8.25 -15.69
CA THR A 129 -22.47 -8.65 -16.15
C THR A 129 -23.27 -9.36 -15.06
N PHE A 130 -24.60 -9.36 -15.22
CA PHE A 130 -25.53 -10.20 -14.45
C PHE A 130 -26.72 -10.57 -15.35
N THR A 131 -27.43 -11.64 -15.02
CA THR A 131 -28.62 -12.07 -15.76
C THR A 131 -29.89 -11.64 -15.05
N TRP A 132 -30.80 -10.99 -15.77
CA TRP A 132 -32.14 -10.66 -15.31
C TRP A 132 -33.16 -11.67 -15.87
N ALA A 133 -33.80 -12.42 -14.97
CA ALA A 133 -34.76 -13.48 -15.30
C ALA A 133 -36.03 -13.38 -14.42
N PRO A 134 -36.86 -12.34 -14.59
CA PRO A 134 -38.05 -12.15 -13.79
C PRO A 134 -39.10 -13.23 -14.02
N ALA A 135 -39.93 -13.46 -13.02
CA ALA A 135 -41.19 -14.17 -13.21
C ALA A 135 -42.15 -13.38 -14.11
N ALA A 136 -43.12 -14.07 -14.71
CA ALA A 136 -44.17 -13.42 -15.47
C ALA A 136 -44.99 -12.44 -14.59
N GLY A 137 -45.33 -11.28 -15.12
CA GLY A 137 -46.15 -10.27 -14.42
C GLY A 137 -45.36 -9.24 -13.59
N VAL A 138 -44.02 -9.29 -13.59
CA VAL A 138 -43.18 -8.21 -13.03
C VAL A 138 -43.29 -6.96 -13.91
N GLU A 139 -43.39 -5.79 -13.28
CA GLU A 139 -43.37 -4.49 -13.96
C GLU A 139 -41.97 -4.19 -14.51
N LEU A 140 -41.90 -3.89 -15.82
CA LEU A 140 -40.65 -3.69 -16.53
C LEU A 140 -40.52 -2.23 -16.95
N ALA A 141 -39.32 -1.67 -16.80
CA ALA A 141 -38.99 -0.36 -17.33
C ALA A 141 -38.77 -0.41 -18.86
N GLU A 142 -39.15 0.65 -19.58
CA GLU A 142 -38.88 0.76 -21.02
C GLU A 142 -37.38 0.97 -21.31
N GLY A 143 -36.68 1.66 -20.41
CA GLY A 143 -35.31 2.11 -20.61
C GLY A 143 -35.19 3.26 -21.62
N SER A 144 -33.96 3.75 -21.81
CA SER A 144 -33.61 4.84 -22.72
C SER A 144 -32.72 4.35 -23.86
N ALA A 145 -32.83 4.97 -25.04
CA ALA A 145 -31.94 4.69 -26.18
C ALA A 145 -30.53 5.29 -26.01
N THR A 146 -30.37 6.27 -25.13
CA THR A 146 -29.10 6.93 -24.81
C THR A 146 -28.81 6.86 -23.31
N PRO A 147 -27.53 6.85 -22.91
CA PRO A 147 -27.17 6.93 -21.50
C PRO A 147 -27.85 8.12 -20.81
N PRO A 148 -28.53 7.92 -19.67
CA PRO A 148 -29.10 9.03 -18.91
C PRO A 148 -27.98 9.84 -18.24
N VAL A 149 -28.26 11.11 -17.99
CA VAL A 149 -27.37 12.03 -17.27
C VAL A 149 -28.14 12.57 -16.09
N CYS A 150 -27.54 12.53 -14.89
CA CYS A 150 -28.19 13.03 -13.69
C CYS A 150 -28.56 14.52 -13.86
N PRO A 151 -29.82 14.91 -13.64
CA PRO A 151 -30.24 16.31 -13.71
C PRO A 151 -29.41 17.18 -12.75
N GLY A 152 -28.87 18.30 -13.25
CA GLY A 152 -28.02 19.20 -12.45
C GLY A 152 -26.54 18.85 -12.45
N SER A 153 -26.12 17.74 -13.09
CA SER A 153 -24.72 17.37 -13.29
C SER A 153 -24.05 18.12 -14.47
N GLU A 154 -24.61 19.27 -14.87
CA GLU A 154 -24.04 20.14 -15.91
C GLU A 154 -22.81 20.86 -15.38
N GLY A 155 -21.64 20.21 -15.48
CA GLY A 155 -20.45 20.94 -15.86
C GLY A 155 -20.54 21.22 -17.36
N GLU A 156 -20.38 22.48 -17.78
CA GLU A 156 -20.28 22.93 -19.16
C GLU A 156 -19.43 21.99 -20.06
N ALA A 157 -20.05 20.95 -20.61
CA ALA A 157 -19.61 20.37 -21.87
C ALA A 157 -20.17 21.28 -22.96
N GLY A 158 -19.54 22.44 -23.11
CA GLY A 158 -19.80 23.34 -24.22
C GLY A 158 -19.74 22.54 -25.51
N ALA A 159 -20.85 22.55 -26.25
CA ALA A 159 -20.89 22.10 -27.63
C ALA A 159 -19.91 22.94 -28.45
N SER A 160 -18.66 22.49 -28.54
CA SER A 160 -17.72 22.97 -29.53
C SER A 160 -18.17 22.40 -30.87
N ASN A 161 -19.00 23.17 -31.55
CA ASN A 161 -19.25 23.02 -32.97
C ASN A 161 -17.98 23.49 -33.71
N GLY A 162 -16.93 22.68 -33.65
CA GLY A 162 -15.66 22.90 -34.33
C GLY A 162 -15.63 22.11 -35.62
N SER A 163 -15.81 22.79 -36.75
CA SER A 163 -15.44 22.29 -38.07
C SER A 163 -14.02 21.74 -38.04
N GLY A 164 -13.88 20.43 -38.19
CA GLY A 164 -12.61 19.78 -38.46
C GLY A 164 -12.33 19.83 -39.96
N ASP A 165 -11.60 20.85 -40.39
CA ASP A 165 -10.80 20.79 -41.61
C ASP A 165 -9.65 19.82 -41.38
N THR A 166 -9.42 18.98 -42.39
CA THR A 166 -8.44 17.90 -42.39
C THR A 166 -7.04 18.46 -42.45
N ASP A 167 -6.17 18.11 -41.50
CA ASP A 167 -4.80 17.76 -41.87
C ASP A 167 -4.16 16.80 -40.86
N ALA A 168 -3.78 15.65 -41.41
CA ALA A 168 -3.13 14.56 -40.71
C ALA A 168 -1.66 14.89 -40.46
N ALA A 169 -1.25 14.88 -39.20
CA ALA A 169 0.14 14.71 -38.81
C ALA A 169 0.22 13.53 -37.82
N ASN A 170 0.70 12.41 -38.33
CA ASN A 170 1.03 11.19 -37.61
C ASN A 170 2.32 11.38 -36.80
N PRO A 171 2.34 11.05 -35.50
CA PRO A 171 3.55 10.55 -34.86
C PRO A 171 3.33 9.08 -34.52
N GLY A 172 3.72 8.23 -35.47
CA GLY A 172 4.00 6.83 -35.22
C GLY A 172 5.34 6.69 -34.50
N ASP A 173 5.40 5.65 -33.67
CA ASP A 173 6.59 5.08 -33.02
C ASP A 173 7.22 5.88 -31.87
N SER A 174 6.67 5.66 -30.67
CA SER A 174 7.51 5.49 -29.49
C SER A 174 7.50 4.02 -29.08
N ALA A 175 8.47 3.33 -29.63
CA ALA A 175 8.81 1.96 -29.32
C ALA A 175 8.91 1.75 -27.81
N ASN A 176 8.24 0.70 -27.36
CA ASN A 176 8.56 -0.08 -26.17
C ASN A 176 10.07 -0.35 -26.12
N SER A 177 10.79 0.51 -25.41
CA SER A 177 12.13 0.22 -24.91
C SER A 177 11.96 -0.25 -23.49
N GLY A 178 11.89 -1.57 -23.32
CA GLY A 178 12.21 -2.22 -22.06
C GLY A 178 13.64 -1.84 -21.69
N SER A 179 13.77 -0.77 -20.90
CA SER A 179 15.00 -0.41 -20.25
C SER A 179 14.88 -0.96 -18.84
N THR A 180 15.51 -2.12 -18.61
CA THR A 180 15.96 -2.53 -17.28
C THR A 180 17.02 -1.54 -16.83
N ALA A 181 16.58 -0.34 -16.50
CA ALA A 181 17.37 0.58 -15.69
C ALA A 181 16.92 0.31 -14.26
N GLU A 182 17.64 -0.57 -13.57
CA GLU A 182 17.74 -0.57 -12.12
C GLU A 182 18.22 0.83 -11.70
N GLN A 183 17.28 1.78 -11.58
CA GLN A 183 17.48 2.95 -10.78
C GLN A 183 17.54 2.43 -9.33
N PRO A 184 18.60 2.70 -8.55
CA PRO A 184 18.57 2.35 -7.15
C PRO A 184 17.41 3.13 -6.54
N SER A 185 16.33 2.41 -6.20
CA SER A 185 15.25 2.97 -5.40
C SER A 185 15.91 3.60 -4.18
N SER A 186 15.41 4.74 -3.74
CA SER A 186 15.81 5.37 -2.47
C SER A 186 15.83 4.36 -1.31
N ASP A 187 15.05 3.28 -1.42
CA ASP A 187 15.08 2.10 -0.56
C ASP A 187 16.44 1.41 -0.46
N VAL A 188 17.22 1.31 -1.54
CA VAL A 188 18.56 0.70 -1.49
C VAL A 188 19.47 1.47 -0.54
N PHE A 189 19.36 2.80 -0.51
CA PHE A 189 20.14 3.64 0.41
C PHE A 189 19.69 3.46 1.87
N TRP A 190 18.38 3.32 2.11
CA TRP A 190 17.85 3.03 3.45
C TRP A 190 18.21 1.63 3.93
N ILE A 191 18.15 0.63 3.05
CA ILE A 191 18.52 -0.76 3.33
C ILE A 191 20.01 -0.86 3.62
N LEU A 192 20.86 -0.25 2.77
CA LEU A 192 22.30 -0.21 3.02
C LEU A 192 22.63 0.56 4.31
N GLY A 193 21.93 1.66 4.59
CA GLY A 193 22.05 2.41 5.83
C GLY A 193 21.72 1.57 7.07
N ALA A 194 20.61 0.82 7.02
CA ALA A 194 20.21 -0.10 8.09
C ALA A 194 21.23 -1.23 8.29
N ILE A 195 21.73 -1.82 7.20
CA ILE A 195 22.77 -2.86 7.24
C ILE A 195 24.06 -2.33 7.86
N VAL A 196 24.52 -1.14 7.44
CA VAL A 196 25.72 -0.50 7.99
C VAL A 196 25.53 -0.20 9.48
N LEU A 197 24.37 0.28 9.90
CA LEU A 197 24.08 0.55 11.31
C LEU A 197 24.15 -0.72 12.15
N VAL A 198 23.61 -1.84 11.65
CA VAL A 198 23.69 -3.15 12.32
C VAL A 198 25.13 -3.65 12.40
N ILE A 199 25.92 -3.52 11.33
CA ILE A 199 27.34 -3.92 11.30
C ILE A 199 28.16 -3.06 12.27
N VAL A 200 27.93 -1.75 12.30
CA VAL A 200 28.62 -0.83 13.22
C VAL A 200 28.25 -1.14 14.66
N ALA A 201 26.95 -1.32 14.96
CA ALA A 201 26.51 -1.71 16.30
C ALA A 201 27.16 -3.03 16.73
N GLY A 202 27.12 -4.06 15.88
CA GLY A 202 27.77 -5.36 16.15
C GLY A 202 29.29 -5.24 16.31
N GLY A 203 29.95 -4.42 15.50
CA GLY A 203 31.38 -4.15 15.56
C GLY A 203 31.80 -3.40 16.83
N VAL A 204 31.05 -2.36 17.22
CA VAL A 204 31.25 -1.60 18.46
C VAL A 204 31.05 -2.50 19.68
N THR A 205 30.01 -3.33 19.68
CA THR A 205 29.77 -4.32 20.72
C THR A 205 30.93 -5.32 20.81
N LEU A 206 31.41 -5.85 19.68
CA LEU A 206 32.58 -6.74 19.65
C LEU A 206 33.87 -6.06 20.13
N LEU A 207 34.08 -4.79 19.79
CA LEU A 207 35.26 -4.03 20.20
C LEU A 207 35.22 -3.71 21.70
N ALA A 208 34.05 -3.35 22.24
CA ALA A 208 33.83 -3.15 23.67
C ALA A 208 34.07 -4.45 24.46
N LEU A 209 33.71 -5.61 23.90
CA LEU A 209 33.99 -6.92 24.48
C LEU A 209 35.46 -7.36 24.35
N ARG A 210 36.22 -6.79 23.42
CA ARG A 210 37.66 -7.07 23.21
C ARG A 210 38.59 -6.19 24.03
N ARG A 211 38.11 -5.05 24.54
CA ARG A 211 38.88 -4.24 25.49
C ARG A 211 38.92 -4.96 26.85
N LYS A 212 39.92 -5.82 27.04
CA LYS A 212 40.34 -6.27 28.37
C LYS A 212 40.91 -5.07 29.15
N PRO A 213 40.57 -4.86 30.42
CA PRO A 213 41.33 -3.99 31.30
C PRO A 213 42.72 -4.59 31.50
N ASP A 214 43.78 -3.81 31.29
CA ASP A 214 45.15 -4.19 31.65
C ASP A 214 45.32 -4.09 33.17
N ASP A 215 45.00 -5.17 33.89
CA ASP A 215 45.44 -5.34 35.28
C ASP A 215 46.92 -5.76 35.28
N ARG A 216 47.82 -4.78 35.25
CA ARG A 216 49.22 -5.00 35.65
C ARG A 216 49.30 -5.06 37.17
N ALA A 217 49.12 -6.26 37.72
CA ALA A 217 49.67 -6.60 39.03
C ALA A 217 49.91 -8.10 39.15
N SER A 218 51.18 -8.52 39.17
CA SER A 218 51.77 -9.26 40.30
C SER A 218 52.96 -10.13 39.89
N GLY A 219 54.04 -10.05 40.69
CA GLY A 219 55.09 -11.05 40.79
C GLY A 219 56.46 -10.41 40.97
N GLY A 220 57.19 -10.52 42.08
CA GLY A 220 57.01 -11.26 43.32
C GLY A 220 58.21 -10.98 44.24
N ALA A 221 58.10 -11.36 45.50
CA ALA A 221 59.19 -11.47 46.48
C ALA A 221 58.94 -12.76 47.30
N PRO A 222 59.90 -13.33 48.08
CA PRO A 222 61.30 -12.93 48.35
C PRO A 222 62.32 -14.10 48.33
N THR A 223 63.63 -13.81 48.33
CA THR A 223 64.67 -14.65 49.00
C THR A 223 65.83 -13.76 49.43
N GLY A 224 66.33 -13.94 50.67
CA GLY A 224 67.29 -13.04 51.31
C GLY A 224 68.72 -13.58 51.52
N ARG A 225 69.47 -12.78 52.32
CA ARG A 225 70.84 -12.95 52.89
C ARG A 225 71.98 -12.54 51.92
N GLY A 226 72.93 -11.63 52.22
CA GLY A 226 73.35 -10.91 53.44
C GLY A 226 74.40 -9.82 53.05
N PRO A 227 75.01 -9.09 54.01
CA PRO A 227 75.39 -7.68 53.83
C PRO A 227 76.90 -7.39 53.84
N GLU A 228 77.36 -6.49 52.97
CA GLU A 228 78.60 -5.68 53.08
C GLU A 228 78.31 -4.38 52.28
N GLY A 229 78.45 -3.15 52.76
CA GLY A 229 79.39 -2.62 53.74
C GLY A 229 80.47 -1.83 53.01
N SER A 230 80.21 -0.57 52.62
CA SER A 230 81.19 0.52 52.63
C SER A 230 80.62 1.82 52.05
N ALA A 231 80.60 2.83 52.91
CA ALA A 231 80.43 4.23 52.57
C ALA A 231 81.73 4.81 52.02
N SER A 232 81.63 5.71 51.03
CA SER A 232 82.73 6.61 50.68
C SER A 232 82.17 7.93 50.14
N GLY A 233 82.53 9.05 50.76
CA GLY A 233 82.26 10.38 50.21
C GLY A 233 82.22 11.52 51.23
N GLY A 234 83.18 11.59 52.15
CA GLY A 234 83.39 12.75 53.02
C GLY A 234 84.54 13.61 52.48
N THR A 235 84.24 14.87 52.18
CA THR A 235 85.15 15.96 51.78
C THR A 235 86.09 16.38 52.93
N PRO A 236 87.35 16.78 52.66
CA PRO A 236 88.21 17.48 53.62
C PRO A 236 88.61 18.89 53.07
N PRO A 237 89.36 19.74 53.81
CA PRO A 237 88.79 20.97 54.38
C PRO A 237 89.54 22.27 53.98
N GLU A 238 88.89 23.40 54.22
CA GLU A 238 89.54 24.72 54.44
C GLU A 238 88.94 25.24 55.77
N GLY A 239 89.69 25.70 56.75
CA GLY A 239 90.80 26.64 56.68
C GLY A 239 90.35 27.90 57.40
#